data_AF-D8S5D0-F1
#
_entry.id   AF-D8S5D0-F1
#
_cell.length_a   1.000
_cell.length_b   1.000
_cell.length_c   1.000
_cell.angle_alpha   90.00
_cell.angle_beta   90.00
_cell.angle_gamma   90.00
#
_symmetry.space_group_name_H-M   'P 1'
#
loop_
_entity.id
_entity.type
_entity.pdbx_description
1 polymer ?
#
loop_
_entity_poly.entity_id
_entity_poly.type
_entity_poly.pdbx_seq_one_letter_code
_entity_poly.pdbx_strand_id
1 'polypeptide(L)'
;RIAIVAGTAIPLAMFIVWDAIILGSVYPGAGNSYLSDPLMQLRSQSGIISPLVEVFSLLAIATSYIGFVLGLSDFVADLLKLPGVGSRKPLPYAVTLLPPTALALLSPDIFFKALDFAGAYGVLVLFGILPASMAWSQRYSTSSLPAVPPMVPGGRLALGVMITGAGFIITTQFLSTLS
;
A
#
# COMPACT_ATOMS: atom_id res chain seq x y z
N ARG A 1 11.29 -2.08 -20.27
CA ARG A 1 10.87 -3.46 -19.92
C ARG A 1 11.79 -4.07 -18.88
N ILE A 2 13.10 -4.22 -19.15
CA ILE A 2 14.07 -4.77 -18.18
C ILE A 2 14.13 -3.94 -16.88
N ALA A 3 14.12 -2.60 -16.96
CA ALA A 3 14.08 -1.75 -15.76
C ALA A 3 12.82 -1.96 -14.88
N ILE A 4 11.67 -2.30 -15.48
CA ILE A 4 10.44 -2.60 -14.74
C ILE A 4 10.57 -3.96 -14.06
N VAL A 5 11.03 -4.97 -14.79
CA VAL A 5 11.22 -6.32 -14.26
C VAL A 5 12.27 -6.34 -13.15
N ALA A 6 13.41 -5.69 -13.35
CA ALA A 6 14.46 -5.59 -12.33
C ALA A 6 14.01 -4.73 -11.14
N GLY A 7 13.28 -3.64 -11.40
CA GLY A 7 12.76 -2.74 -10.37
C GLY A 7 11.71 -3.39 -9.47
N THR A 8 10.88 -4.30 -9.97
CA THR A 8 9.90 -5.04 -9.15
C THR A 8 10.49 -6.32 -8.53
N ALA A 9 11.51 -6.92 -9.16
CA ALA A 9 12.15 -8.13 -8.65
C ALA A 9 12.87 -7.87 -7.31
N ILE A 10 13.51 -6.70 -7.14
CA ILE A 10 14.26 -6.37 -5.92
C ILE A 10 13.33 -6.29 -4.69
N PRO A 11 12.24 -5.48 -4.68
CA PRO A 11 11.28 -5.49 -3.57
C PRO A 11 10.65 -6.85 -3.33
N LEU A 12 10.31 -7.59 -4.39
CA LEU A 12 9.71 -8.92 -4.27
C LEU A 12 10.65 -9.89 -3.55
N ALA A 13 11.93 -9.93 -3.93
CA ALA A 13 12.92 -10.75 -3.26
C ALA A 13 13.10 -10.34 -1.79
N MET A 14 13.13 -9.04 -1.50
CA MET A 14 13.20 -8.52 -0.14
C MET A 14 11.99 -8.96 0.71
N PHE A 15 10.77 -8.85 0.17
CA PHE A 15 9.55 -9.28 0.88
C PHE A 15 9.56 -10.78 1.16
N ILE A 16 9.94 -11.63 0.19
CA ILE A 16 10.04 -13.08 0.41
C ILE A 16 11.03 -13.42 1.52
N VAL A 17 12.21 -12.80 1.51
CA VAL A 17 13.23 -13.04 2.54
C VAL A 17 12.71 -12.58 3.90
N TRP A 18 12.05 -11.42 3.97
CA TRP A 18 11.47 -10.90 5.21
C TRP A 18 10.38 -11.82 5.75
N ASP A 19 9.42 -12.24 4.92
CA ASP A 19 8.36 -13.15 5.31
C ASP A 19 8.93 -14.50 5.80
N ALA A 20 9.96 -15.02 5.13
CA ALA A 20 10.65 -16.24 5.57
C ALA A 20 11.30 -16.09 6.95
N ILE A 21 11.88 -14.93 7.25
CA ILE A 21 12.45 -14.63 8.58
C ILE A 21 11.34 -14.57 9.63
N ILE A 22 10.23 -13.89 9.35
CA ILE A 22 9.10 -13.77 10.28
C ILE A 22 8.47 -15.13 10.55
N LEU A 23 8.12 -15.89 9.50
CA LEU A 23 7.57 -17.24 9.61
C LEU A 23 8.54 -18.22 10.27
N GLY A 24 9.84 -18.09 9.99
CA GLY A 24 10.90 -18.89 10.62
C GLY A 24 11.16 -18.56 12.09
N SER A 25 10.83 -17.34 12.54
CA SER A 25 10.92 -16.91 13.94
C SER A 25 9.76 -17.47 14.80
N VAL A 26 8.67 -17.92 14.17
CA VAL A 26 7.54 -18.55 14.87
C VAL A 26 7.88 -20.00 15.22
N TYR A 27 8.22 -20.28 16.48
CA TYR A 27 8.52 -21.64 16.94
C TYR A 27 7.24 -22.40 17.38
N PRO A 28 6.85 -23.52 16.73
CA PRO A 28 5.59 -24.24 16.99
C PRO A 28 5.57 -25.07 18.29
N GLY A 29 6.30 -24.64 19.33
CA GLY A 29 6.40 -25.34 20.62
C GLY A 29 6.51 -24.45 21.85
N ALA A 30 6.58 -23.12 21.68
CA ALA A 30 6.57 -22.16 22.78
C ALA A 30 5.17 -21.53 22.84
N GLY A 31 4.28 -22.06 23.69
CA GLY A 31 2.88 -21.61 23.73
C GLY A 31 2.77 -20.10 23.93
N ASN A 32 2.03 -19.40 23.05
CA ASN A 32 1.63 -17.98 23.03
C ASN A 32 2.64 -16.91 23.50
N SER A 33 3.88 -17.29 23.77
CA SER A 33 4.93 -16.47 24.33
C SER A 33 6.06 -16.50 23.33
N TYR A 34 6.38 -15.30 22.85
CA TYR A 34 7.42 -15.03 21.87
C TYR A 34 7.03 -15.36 20.41
N LEU A 35 6.03 -14.64 19.88
CA LEU A 35 6.27 -13.97 18.60
C LEU A 35 7.45 -13.03 18.83
N SER A 36 8.67 -13.57 18.71
CA SER A 36 9.89 -12.78 18.83
C SER A 36 9.94 -11.91 17.59
N ASP A 37 9.37 -10.71 17.68
CA ASP A 37 9.55 -9.69 16.65
C ASP A 37 11.07 -9.59 16.42
N PRO A 38 11.58 -9.93 15.22
CA PRO A 38 13.02 -9.98 14.96
C PRO A 38 13.69 -8.62 15.22
N LEU A 39 12.94 -7.51 15.14
CA LEU A 39 13.39 -6.19 15.58
C LEU A 39 13.58 -6.11 17.10
N MET A 40 12.66 -6.64 17.89
CA MET A 40 12.82 -6.71 19.36
C MET A 40 13.97 -7.62 19.77
N GLN A 41 14.21 -8.70 19.02
CA GLN A 41 15.34 -9.61 19.27
C GLN A 41 16.69 -8.98 18.93
N LEU A 42 16.76 -8.15 17.89
CA LEU A 42 17.95 -7.34 17.58
C LEU A 42 18.17 -6.22 18.61
N ARG A 43 17.10 -5.67 19.17
CA ARG A 43 17.17 -4.63 20.21
C ARG A 43 17.53 -5.19 21.60
N SER A 44 17.19 -6.45 21.89
CA SER A 44 17.54 -7.11 23.16
C SER A 44 19.00 -7.57 23.23
N GLN A 45 19.74 -7.47 22.11
CA GLN A 45 21.15 -7.78 22.07
C GLN A 45 21.97 -6.66 22.74
N SER A 46 22.70 -7.00 23.80
CA SER A 46 23.54 -6.05 24.54
C SER A 46 24.80 -5.68 23.73
N GLY A 47 24.77 -4.54 23.04
CA GLY A 47 25.90 -4.03 22.26
C GLY A 47 25.57 -2.74 21.50
N ILE A 48 26.53 -2.23 20.71
CA ILE A 48 26.39 -1.02 19.88
C ILE A 48 25.28 -1.15 18.81
N ILE A 49 24.91 -2.39 18.48
CA ILE A 49 23.91 -2.71 17.45
C ILE A 49 22.50 -2.25 17.87
N SER A 50 22.14 -2.41 19.15
CA SER A 50 20.80 -2.04 19.65
C SER A 50 20.46 -0.55 19.46
N PRO A 51 21.28 0.42 19.93
CA PRO A 51 20.99 1.84 19.71
C PRO A 51 21.12 2.26 18.24
N LEU A 52 21.98 1.59 17.45
CA LEU A 52 22.12 1.89 16.02
C LEU A 52 20.86 1.52 15.23
N VAL A 53 20.31 0.33 15.49
CA VAL A 53 19.07 -0.14 14.85
C VAL A 53 17.87 0.73 15.27
N GLU A 54 17.81 1.15 16.55
CA GLU A 54 16.75 2.02 17.03
C GLU A 54 16.77 3.40 16.36
N VAL A 55 17.94 4.06 16.32
CA VAL A 55 18.07 5.38 15.68
C VAL A 55 17.80 5.28 14.18
N PHE A 56 18.34 4.25 13.52
CA PHE A 56 18.10 4.03 12.10
C PHE A 56 16.63 3.79 11.80
N SER A 57 15.96 2.93 12.57
CA SER A 57 14.53 2.63 12.41
C SER A 57 13.66 3.87 12.64
N LEU A 58 13.94 4.64 13.71
CA LEU A 58 13.24 5.88 13.99
C LEU A 58 13.41 6.89 12.85
N LEU A 59 14.64 7.06 12.35
CA LEU A 59 14.92 7.96 11.23
C LEU A 59 14.26 7.49 9.92
N ALA A 60 14.29 6.19 9.65
CA ALA A 60 13.68 5.60 8.45
C ALA A 60 12.14 5.75 8.46
N ILE A 61 11.50 5.50 9.60
CA ILE A 61 10.06 5.70 9.76
C ILE A 61 9.72 7.20 9.68
N ALA A 62 10.49 8.07 10.34
CA ALA A 62 10.25 9.51 10.31
C ALA A 62 10.36 10.10 8.89
N THR A 63 11.38 9.71 8.13
CA THR A 63 11.57 10.18 6.75
C THR A 63 10.48 9.66 5.81
N SER A 64 10.09 8.38 5.94
CA SER A 64 8.96 7.81 5.18
C SER A 64 7.63 8.49 5.51
N TYR A 65 7.42 8.81 6.80
CA TYR A 65 6.23 9.49 7.27
C TYR A 65 6.12 10.92 6.73
N ILE A 66 7.22 11.68 6.70
CA ILE A 66 7.23 13.04 6.13
C ILE A 66 6.84 13.00 4.65
N GLY A 67 7.42 12.08 3.87
CA GLY A 67 7.07 11.93 2.45
C GLY A 67 5.58 11.61 2.25
N PHE A 68 5.03 10.71 3.07
CA PHE A 68 3.62 10.36 3.04
C PHE A 68 2.70 11.55 3.38
N VAL A 69 2.98 12.29 4.46
CA VAL A 69 2.18 13.45 4.89
C VAL A 69 2.20 14.55 3.83
N LEU A 70 3.38 14.85 3.25
CA LEU A 70 3.49 15.85 2.19
C LEU A 70 2.65 15.45 0.97
N GLY A 71 2.82 14.22 0.48
CA GLY A 71 2.05 13.73 -0.67
C GLY A 71 0.53 13.70 -0.42
N LEU A 72 0.09 13.29 0.78
CA LEU A 72 -1.33 13.28 1.13
C LEU A 72 -1.88 14.71 1.28
N SER A 73 -1.09 15.63 1.84
CA SER A 73 -1.50 17.03 2.01
C SER A 73 -1.68 17.74 0.67
N ASP A 74 -0.80 17.47 -0.30
CA ASP A 74 -0.92 17.97 -1.66
C ASP A 74 -2.15 17.36 -2.35
N PHE A 75 -2.36 16.04 -2.21
CA PHE A 75 -3.55 15.36 -2.73
C PHE A 75 -4.87 15.94 -2.18
N VAL A 76 -4.93 16.22 -0.87
CA VAL A 76 -6.13 16.82 -0.25
C VAL A 76 -6.32 18.27 -0.67
N ALA A 77 -5.24 19.03 -0.82
CA ALA A 77 -5.31 20.41 -1.34
C ALA A 77 -5.86 20.46 -2.77
N ASP A 78 -5.43 19.53 -3.62
CA ASP A 78 -5.92 19.34 -4.98
C ASP A 78 -7.39 18.90 -4.99
N LEU A 79 -7.77 17.95 -4.13
CA LEU A 79 -9.14 17.43 -4.04
C LEU A 79 -10.14 18.52 -3.61
N LEU A 80 -9.74 19.40 -2.69
CA LEU A 80 -10.54 20.52 -2.21
C LEU A 80 -10.47 21.75 -3.12
N LYS A 81 -9.73 21.69 -4.25
CA LYS A 81 -9.51 22.78 -5.21
C LYS A 81 -9.14 24.10 -4.52
N LEU A 82 -8.34 24.04 -3.46
CA LEU A 82 -7.97 25.24 -2.71
C LEU A 82 -7.01 26.07 -3.58
N PRO A 83 -7.33 27.35 -3.87
CA PRO A 83 -6.48 28.18 -4.71
C PRO A 83 -5.15 28.45 -4.00
N GLY A 84 -4.06 28.02 -4.65
CA GLY A 84 -2.74 28.65 -4.55
C GLY A 84 -1.91 28.30 -3.31
N VAL A 85 -0.97 27.38 -3.55
CA VAL A 85 0.41 27.37 -3.03
C VAL A 85 0.91 28.81 -2.79
N GLY A 86 0.91 29.28 -1.54
CA GLY A 86 1.38 30.63 -1.21
C GLY A 86 0.96 31.13 0.18
N SER A 87 -0.16 30.65 0.71
CA SER A 87 -0.51 30.83 2.12
C SER A 87 -0.31 29.52 2.85
N ARG A 88 0.56 29.49 3.87
CA ARG A 88 0.77 28.38 4.81
C ARG A 88 -0.51 28.04 5.58
N LYS A 89 -1.54 27.52 4.90
CA LYS A 89 -2.75 27.08 5.58
C LYS A 89 -2.40 25.74 6.22
N PRO A 90 -2.42 25.62 7.56
CA PRO A 90 -2.23 24.32 8.22
C PRO A 90 -3.44 23.40 8.02
N LEU A 91 -4.48 23.88 7.35
CA LEU A 91 -5.74 23.18 7.14
C LEU A 91 -5.59 21.83 6.39
N PRO A 92 -4.92 21.74 5.22
CA PRO A 92 -4.64 20.44 4.59
C PRO A 92 -3.86 19.51 5.52
N TYR A 93 -2.80 19.99 6.18
CA TYR A 93 -2.04 19.19 7.15
C TYR A 93 -2.92 18.66 8.28
N ALA A 94 -3.75 19.50 8.89
CA ALA A 94 -4.69 19.11 9.93
C ALA A 94 -5.69 18.07 9.40
N VAL A 95 -6.28 18.29 8.21
CA VAL A 95 -7.23 17.33 7.63
C VAL A 95 -6.57 16.00 7.25
N THR A 96 -5.28 15.98 6.92
CA THR A 96 -4.55 14.74 6.62
C THR A 96 -4.12 13.97 7.86
N LEU A 97 -3.83 14.66 8.96
CA LEU A 97 -3.28 14.07 10.18
C LEU A 97 -4.36 13.76 11.22
N LEU A 98 -5.35 14.63 11.37
CA LEU A 98 -6.34 14.56 12.45
C LEU A 98 -7.25 13.32 12.31
N PRO A 99 -7.78 12.94 11.14
CA PRO A 99 -8.59 11.73 11.03
C PRO A 99 -7.79 10.44 11.34
N PRO A 100 -6.60 10.20 10.75
CA PRO A 100 -5.81 9.02 11.09
C PRO A 100 -5.38 8.98 12.56
N THR A 101 -4.98 10.12 13.15
CA THR A 101 -4.57 10.18 14.56
C THR A 101 -5.74 9.98 15.52
N ALA A 102 -6.92 10.55 15.24
CA ALA A 102 -8.12 10.32 16.02
C ALA A 102 -8.53 8.84 15.99
N LEU A 103 -8.56 8.24 14.80
CA LEU A 103 -8.88 6.81 14.64
C LEU A 103 -7.87 5.90 15.33
N ALA A 104 -6.58 6.23 15.26
CA ALA A 104 -5.53 5.49 15.95
C ALA A 104 -5.67 5.54 17.49
N LEU A 105 -6.17 6.64 18.06
CA LEU A 105 -6.41 6.78 19.51
C LEU A 105 -7.70 6.08 19.97
N LEU A 106 -8.73 6.02 19.12
CA LEU A 106 -10.03 5.44 19.44
C LEU A 106 -10.03 3.91 19.40
N SER A 107 -9.18 3.28 18.58
CA SER A 107 -9.18 1.82 18.42
C SER A 107 -7.81 1.30 17.99
N PRO A 108 -7.07 0.56 18.85
CA PRO A 108 -5.75 0.03 18.50
C PRO A 108 -5.79 -1.00 17.36
N ASP A 109 -6.92 -1.69 17.17
CA ASP A 109 -7.09 -2.70 16.11
C ASP A 109 -7.51 -2.11 14.75
N ILE A 110 -7.73 -0.79 14.66
CA ILE A 110 -8.23 -0.15 13.43
C ILE A 110 -7.20 -0.22 12.30
N PHE A 111 -5.90 -0.27 12.64
CA PHE A 111 -4.82 -0.28 11.67
C PHE A 111 -4.91 -1.49 10.74
N PHE A 112 -5.04 -2.70 11.29
CA PHE A 112 -5.12 -3.92 10.48
C PHE A 112 -6.38 -3.97 9.63
N LYS A 113 -7.53 -3.58 10.19
CA LYS A 113 -8.80 -3.50 9.44
C LYS A 113 -8.72 -2.48 8.29
N ALA A 114 -8.15 -1.32 8.55
CA ALA A 114 -7.96 -0.29 7.54
C ALA A 114 -6.95 -0.73 6.46
N LEU A 115 -5.89 -1.44 6.84
CA LEU A 115 -4.90 -2.01 5.91
C LEU A 115 -5.53 -3.07 5.00
N ASP A 116 -6.30 -4.00 5.55
CA ASP A 116 -7.01 -5.03 4.79
C ASP A 116 -8.00 -4.39 3.81
N PHE A 117 -8.76 -3.38 4.26
CA PHE A 117 -9.69 -2.65 3.41
C PHE A 117 -8.98 -1.85 2.31
N ALA A 118 -7.90 -1.12 2.66
CA ALA A 118 -7.13 -0.34 1.69
C ALA A 118 -6.44 -1.25 0.66
N GLY A 119 -5.92 -2.40 1.09
CA GLY A 119 -5.34 -3.42 0.23
C GLY A 119 -6.38 -4.06 -0.69
N ALA A 120 -7.51 -4.50 -0.15
CA ALA A 120 -8.54 -5.16 -0.93
C ALA A 120 -9.25 -4.21 -1.90
N TYR A 121 -9.76 -3.08 -1.44
CA TYR A 121 -10.55 -2.19 -2.28
C TYR A 121 -9.68 -1.17 -3.01
N GLY A 122 -8.77 -0.51 -2.30
CA GLY A 122 -7.94 0.55 -2.87
C GLY A 122 -7.01 0.03 -3.97
N VAL A 123 -6.20 -0.98 -3.66
CA VAL A 123 -5.22 -1.52 -4.63
C VAL A 123 -5.91 -2.22 -5.80
N LEU A 124 -6.97 -3.01 -5.57
CA LEU A 124 -7.70 -3.67 -6.68
C LEU A 124 -8.38 -2.67 -7.60
N VAL A 125 -8.96 -1.59 -7.07
CA VAL A 125 -9.57 -0.56 -7.92
C VAL A 125 -8.49 0.20 -8.70
N LEU A 126 -7.43 0.66 -8.04
CA LEU A 126 -6.40 1.50 -8.67
C LEU A 126 -5.49 0.74 -9.63
N PHE A 127 -5.06 -0.48 -9.29
CA PHE A 127 -4.10 -1.25 -10.10
C PHE A 127 -4.75 -2.42 -10.87
N GLY A 128 -5.96 -2.84 -10.50
CA GLY A 128 -6.72 -3.85 -11.24
C GLY A 128 -7.67 -3.20 -12.24
N ILE A 129 -8.69 -2.51 -11.73
CA ILE A 129 -9.82 -2.02 -12.55
C ILE A 129 -9.42 -0.81 -13.40
N LEU A 130 -8.75 0.17 -12.82
CA LEU A 130 -8.42 1.44 -13.50
C LEU A 130 -7.53 1.24 -14.74
N PRO A 131 -6.36 0.58 -14.69
CA PRO A 131 -5.55 0.33 -15.89
C PRO A 131 -6.25 -0.59 -16.90
N ALA A 132 -7.06 -1.56 -16.45
CA ALA A 132 -7.87 -2.39 -17.34
C ALA A 132 -8.91 -1.56 -18.10
N SER A 133 -9.58 -0.64 -17.40
CA SER A 133 -10.54 0.30 -18.00
C SER A 133 -9.86 1.30 -18.94
N MET A 134 -8.66 1.77 -18.61
CA MET A 134 -7.87 2.67 -19.47
C MET A 134 -7.45 1.97 -20.77
N ALA A 135 -6.97 0.72 -20.68
CA ALA A 135 -6.62 -0.08 -21.85
C ALA A 135 -7.85 -0.43 -22.71
N TRP A 136 -9.01 -0.66 -22.09
CA TRP A 136 -10.28 -0.84 -22.79
C TRP A 136 -10.73 0.44 -23.49
N SER A 137 -10.74 1.57 -22.77
CA SER A 137 -11.06 2.89 -23.33
C SER A 137 -10.16 3.24 -24.51
N GLN A 138 -8.85 3.04 -24.41
CA GLN A 138 -7.92 3.32 -25.51
C GLN A 138 -8.18 2.46 -26.76
N ARG A 139 -8.75 1.25 -26.59
CA ARG A 139 -9.04 0.32 -27.70
C ARG A 139 -10.38 0.58 -28.38
N TYR A 140 -11.36 1.15 -27.68
CA TYR A 140 -12.73 1.34 -28.19
C TYR A 140 -13.17 2.80 -28.25
N SER A 141 -12.41 3.74 -27.66
CA SER A 141 -12.65 5.17 -27.84
C SER A 141 -12.08 5.61 -29.18
N THR A 142 -12.99 5.97 -30.09
CA THR A 142 -12.72 6.57 -31.39
C THR A 142 -12.19 8.00 -31.22
N SER A 143 -10.96 8.12 -30.73
CA SER A 143 -10.23 9.39 -30.71
C SER A 143 -8.90 9.18 -31.39
N SER A 144 -8.68 9.95 -32.45
CA SER A 144 -7.57 9.99 -33.41
C SER A 144 -6.17 10.10 -32.77
N LEU A 145 -5.72 9.04 -32.11
CA LEU A 145 -4.36 8.91 -31.60
C LEU A 145 -3.60 7.84 -32.40
N PRO A 146 -2.27 7.98 -32.60
CA PRO A 146 -1.49 7.05 -33.40
C PRO A 146 -1.63 5.62 -32.88
N ALA A 147 -1.86 4.67 -33.79
CA ALA A 147 -2.03 3.26 -33.48
C ALA A 147 -0.76 2.69 -32.83
N VAL A 148 -0.76 2.59 -31.50
CA VAL A 148 0.32 1.94 -30.75
C VAL A 148 0.11 0.43 -30.82
N PRO A 149 1.15 -0.39 -31.12
CA PRO A 149 1.02 -1.84 -31.17
C PRO A 149 0.47 -2.39 -29.84
N PRO A 150 -0.51 -3.33 -29.88
CA PRO A 150 -1.15 -3.85 -28.69
C PRO A 150 -0.12 -4.57 -27.81
N MET A 151 0.17 -3.99 -26.64
CA MET A 151 1.28 -4.43 -25.79
C MET A 151 0.91 -5.57 -24.82
N VAL A 152 -0.32 -6.08 -24.91
CA VAL A 152 -0.83 -7.21 -24.13
C VAL A 152 -1.52 -8.21 -25.07
N PRO A 153 -1.00 -9.44 -25.26
CA PRO A 153 -1.73 -10.49 -25.93
C PRO A 153 -2.85 -10.96 -24.99
N GLY A 154 -4.13 -10.88 -25.40
CA GLY A 154 -5.23 -11.32 -24.52
C GLY A 154 -6.64 -10.79 -24.80
N GLY A 155 -6.80 -9.79 -25.68
CA GLY A 155 -8.13 -9.40 -26.16
C GLY A 155 -9.10 -8.92 -25.07
N ARG A 156 -10.40 -9.16 -25.26
CA ARG A 156 -11.48 -8.87 -24.31
C ARG A 156 -11.55 -9.87 -23.15
N LEU A 157 -11.02 -11.08 -23.34
CA LEU A 157 -11.09 -12.18 -22.37
C LEU A 157 -10.17 -11.94 -21.16
N ALA A 158 -8.92 -11.51 -21.37
CA ALA A 158 -8.01 -11.22 -20.26
C ALA A 158 -8.54 -10.06 -19.38
N LEU A 159 -9.12 -9.03 -20.00
CA LEU A 159 -9.72 -7.89 -19.30
C LEU A 159 -11.03 -8.28 -18.60
N GLY A 160 -11.86 -9.12 -19.23
CA GLY A 160 -13.06 -9.67 -18.62
C GLY A 160 -12.74 -10.51 -17.38
N VAL A 161 -11.75 -11.41 -17.46
CA VAL A 161 -11.31 -12.23 -16.33
C VAL A 161 -10.77 -11.38 -15.18
N MET A 162 -10.03 -10.31 -15.47
CA MET A 162 -9.55 -9.37 -14.44
C MET A 162 -10.71 -8.63 -13.75
N ILE A 163 -11.68 -8.14 -14.52
CA ILE A 163 -12.85 -7.41 -13.97
C ILE A 163 -13.77 -8.35 -13.19
N THR A 164 -14.05 -9.54 -13.71
CA THR A 164 -14.86 -10.55 -13.03
C THR A 164 -14.15 -11.10 -11.80
N GLY A 165 -12.83 -11.33 -11.87
CA GLY A 165 -12.03 -11.76 -10.73
C GLY A 165 -11.98 -10.72 -9.62
N ALA A 166 -11.73 -9.45 -9.95
CA ALA A 166 -11.76 -8.36 -8.97
C ALA A 166 -13.17 -8.16 -8.38
N GLY A 167 -14.21 -8.20 -9.23
CA GLY A 167 -15.61 -8.13 -8.80
C GLY A 167 -16.00 -9.26 -7.85
N PHE A 168 -15.57 -10.49 -8.16
CA PHE A 168 -15.81 -11.65 -7.30
C PHE A 168 -15.17 -11.45 -5.92
N ILE A 169 -13.89 -11.06 -5.86
CA ILE A 169 -13.18 -10.82 -4.59
C ILE A 169 -13.89 -9.74 -3.76
N ILE A 170 -14.27 -8.63 -4.38
CA ILE A 170 -15.02 -7.53 -3.75
C ILE A 170 -16.36 -8.03 -3.19
N THR A 171 -17.12 -8.81 -3.95
CA THR A 171 -18.41 -9.35 -3.48
C THR A 171 -18.23 -10.35 -2.34
N THR A 172 -17.18 -11.19 -2.37
CA THR A 172 -16.92 -12.16 -1.31
C THR A 172 -16.47 -11.50 -0.01
N GLN A 173 -15.62 -10.47 -0.06
CA GLN A 173 -15.25 -9.71 1.13
C GLN A 173 -16.41 -8.90 1.69
N PHE A 174 -17.25 -8.34 0.82
CA PHE A 174 -18.44 -7.63 1.26
C PHE A 174 -19.41 -8.57 1.99
N LEU A 175 -19.61 -9.79 1.47
CA LEU A 175 -20.44 -10.82 2.11
C LEU A 175 -19.87 -11.26 3.46
N SER A 176 -18.55 -11.45 3.57
CA SER A 176 -17.91 -11.87 4.83
C SER A 176 -17.84 -10.76 5.88
N THR A 177 -17.92 -9.49 5.47
CA THR A 177 -18.01 -8.35 6.40
C THR A 177 -19.44 -8.19 6.96
N LEU A 178 -20.44 -8.77 6.28
CA LEU A 178 -21.85 -8.68 6.63
C LEU A 178 -22.36 -9.85 7.49
N SER A 179 -21.61 -10.98 7.54
CA SER A 179 -21.87 -12.14 8.38
C SER A 179 -21.09 -12.11 9.68
#